data_AF-A0A3C1UC08-F1
#
_entry.id   AF-A0A3C1UC08-F1
#
_cell.length_a   1.000
_cell.length_b   1.000
_cell.length_c   1.000
_cell.angle_alpha   90.00
_cell.angle_beta   90.00
_cell.angle_gamma   90.00
#
_symmetry.space_group_name_H-M   'P 1'
#
loop_
_entity.id
_entity.type
_entity.pdbx_description
1 polymer ?
#
loop_
_entity_poly.entity_id
_entity_poly.type
_entity_poly.pdbx_seq_one_letter_code
_entity_poly.pdbx_strand_id
1 'polypeptide(L)'
;MMKKLYKFSAIAAVLMSASLASCNHEEADIFDQNAAHRTEEARKMYKEILLDKGGKWQMEYFTTEEEHGYVYLFTFRNDGTVTISGNNEYITKLTNIDSNVPSYGSETSMWTILSDNGPVLSFNSYNTIFHLFATPEDIPGTERDEQGYGHSGDYEFDLMKFSNDTLYLEGKKNGAEIIMTRIAPETDDKTYLNEVVALADSFFNAKVPAVYVNLPGGYRHVVLDGATQLPKFYPETGDYITEYVGRNAIITHDGFTLGKPLTLRDSIDGNDYTIQHFIRQKDGSLLCTDDNRITITADALNKVVGDERLLWRVNAADCKGELGTAFAGLNTGFKAYNGSSLVHFNIGLNVLNNTKSPYTMVVRIKTKRGSYLNMSVPYTVEYIGKDEIKFVLGEMDSNMKTFIDKVPAFKTMMNKLASSTFKCSSNSLIAPVNMVLTDSSDASSALGISIQ
;
A
#
# COMPACT_ATOMS: atom_id res chain seq x y z
N MET A 1 83.09 24.41 -32.16
CA MET A 1 82.14 23.53 -31.45
C MET A 1 81.32 24.21 -30.34
N MET A 2 81.49 25.52 -30.06
CA MET A 2 80.78 26.21 -28.96
C MET A 2 79.46 26.92 -29.36
N LYS A 3 79.20 27.18 -30.66
CA LYS A 3 77.97 27.90 -31.09
C LYS A 3 76.69 27.05 -31.18
N LYS A 4 76.79 25.72 -31.04
CA LYS A 4 75.62 24.81 -31.03
C LYS A 4 75.08 24.53 -29.62
N LEU A 5 75.91 24.65 -28.57
CA LEU A 5 75.47 24.44 -27.18
C LEU A 5 74.59 25.60 -26.63
N TYR A 6 74.83 26.85 -27.06
CA TYR A 6 73.98 27.99 -26.64
C TYR A 6 72.57 27.94 -27.23
N LYS A 7 72.38 27.32 -28.40
CA LYS A 7 71.05 27.19 -29.03
C LYS A 7 70.17 26.15 -28.34
N PHE A 8 70.77 25.06 -27.84
CA PHE A 8 70.03 24.06 -27.05
C PHE A 8 69.77 24.52 -25.60
N SER A 9 70.67 25.32 -25.01
CA SER A 9 70.45 25.93 -23.69
C SER A 9 69.36 27.02 -23.71
N ALA A 10 69.27 27.82 -24.77
CA ALA A 10 68.21 28.83 -24.91
C ALA A 10 66.82 28.20 -25.15
N ILE A 11 66.74 27.07 -25.87
CA ILE A 11 65.48 26.34 -26.10
C ILE A 11 65.03 25.62 -24.81
N ALA A 12 65.95 25.05 -24.04
CA ALA A 12 65.64 24.44 -22.74
C ALA A 12 65.19 25.46 -21.69
N ALA A 13 65.75 26.68 -21.69
CA ALA A 13 65.33 27.75 -20.80
C ALA A 13 63.94 28.32 -21.14
N VAL A 14 63.59 28.41 -22.43
CA VAL A 14 62.26 28.84 -22.89
C VAL A 14 61.18 27.78 -22.62
N LEU A 15 61.53 26.50 -22.70
CA LEU A 15 60.62 25.38 -22.37
C LEU A 15 60.38 25.24 -20.86
N MET A 16 61.35 25.56 -19.99
CA MET A 16 61.16 25.59 -18.53
C MET A 16 60.39 26.84 -18.03
N SER A 17 60.44 27.97 -18.74
CA SER A 17 59.59 29.12 -18.42
C SER A 17 58.13 28.96 -18.88
N ALA A 18 57.88 28.12 -19.89
CA ALA A 18 56.52 27.82 -20.35
C ALA A 18 55.77 26.84 -19.43
N SER A 19 56.47 26.03 -18.63
CA SER A 19 55.86 25.16 -17.61
C SER A 19 55.49 25.89 -16.31
N LEU A 20 55.97 27.12 -16.09
CA LEU A 20 55.59 27.95 -14.93
C LEU A 20 54.44 28.91 -15.21
N ALA A 21 54.03 29.07 -16.47
CA ALA A 21 52.84 29.82 -16.86
C ALA A 21 51.54 28.99 -16.83
N SER A 22 51.62 27.72 -16.42
CA SER A 22 50.45 26.83 -16.26
C SER A 22 49.92 26.74 -14.82
N CYS A 23 50.49 27.48 -13.86
CA CYS A 23 49.97 27.61 -12.49
C CYS A 23 49.19 28.91 -12.28
N ASN A 24 48.47 29.38 -13.31
CA ASN A 24 47.40 30.35 -13.13
C ASN A 24 46.09 29.77 -13.68
N HIS A 25 45.75 28.56 -13.23
CA HIS A 25 44.35 28.19 -13.06
C HIS A 25 43.95 28.70 -11.68
N GLU A 26 43.56 29.97 -11.59
CA GLU A 26 42.44 30.26 -10.71
C GLU A 26 41.27 29.52 -11.37
N GLU A 27 41.00 28.29 -10.91
CA GLU A 27 39.69 27.71 -11.14
C GLU A 27 38.70 28.77 -10.69
N ALA A 28 37.85 29.23 -11.61
CA ALA A 28 36.77 30.12 -11.23
C ALA A 28 36.05 29.44 -10.08
N ASP A 29 36.00 30.10 -8.92
CA ASP A 29 35.39 29.52 -7.74
C ASP A 29 33.95 29.13 -8.14
N ILE A 30 33.67 27.82 -8.17
CA ILE A 30 32.37 27.29 -8.64
C ILE A 30 31.26 27.80 -7.70
N PHE A 31 31.65 28.27 -6.51
CA PHE A 31 30.77 28.80 -5.49
C PHE A 31 31.28 30.15 -5.00
N ASP A 32 30.39 31.13 -4.89
CA ASP A 32 30.71 32.48 -4.39
C ASP A 32 31.12 32.52 -2.90
N GLN A 33 31.03 31.39 -2.20
CA GLN A 33 31.34 31.24 -0.78
C GLN A 33 32.27 30.06 -0.52
N ASN A 34 33.19 30.21 0.44
CA ASN A 34 34.07 29.14 0.87
C ASN A 34 33.27 27.93 1.42
N ALA A 35 33.86 26.73 1.31
CA ALA A 35 33.18 25.48 1.66
C ALA A 35 32.69 25.44 3.12
N ALA A 36 33.45 26.00 4.08
CA ALA A 36 33.08 26.00 5.49
C ALA A 36 31.80 26.83 5.77
N HIS A 37 31.66 27.98 5.11
CA HIS A 37 30.48 28.83 5.24
C HIS A 37 29.23 28.14 4.66
N ARG A 38 29.36 27.52 3.48
CA ARG A 38 28.26 26.77 2.84
C ARG A 38 27.77 25.60 3.71
N THR A 39 28.69 24.90 4.36
CA THR A 39 28.34 23.78 5.24
C THR A 39 27.60 24.24 6.50
N GLU A 40 28.03 25.33 7.14
CA GLU A 40 27.33 25.87 8.30
C GLU A 40 25.95 26.44 7.93
N GLU A 41 25.83 27.11 6.78
CA GLU A 41 24.53 27.56 6.27
C GLU A 41 23.57 26.39 6.00
N ALA A 42 24.05 25.32 5.35
CA ALA A 42 23.24 24.12 5.11
C ALA A 42 22.78 23.46 6.43
N ARG A 43 23.68 23.38 7.41
CA ARG A 43 23.39 22.85 8.75
C ARG A 43 22.31 23.67 9.45
N LYS A 44 22.41 25.00 9.41
CA LYS A 44 21.41 25.90 9.98
C LYS A 44 20.06 25.77 9.26
N MET A 45 20.08 25.75 7.93
CA MET A 45 18.87 25.60 7.11
C MET A 45 18.13 24.31 7.44
N TYR A 46 18.80 23.15 7.45
CA TYR A 46 18.14 21.89 7.77
C TYR A 46 17.67 21.82 9.22
N LYS A 47 18.39 22.45 10.16
CA LYS A 47 17.94 22.57 11.55
C LYS A 47 16.63 23.36 11.62
N GLU A 48 16.53 24.49 10.93
CA GLU A 48 15.30 25.29 10.85
C GLU A 48 14.17 24.50 10.18
N ILE A 49 14.46 23.78 9.10
CA ILE A 49 13.48 22.88 8.45
C ILE A 49 12.95 21.87 9.48
N LEU A 50 13.81 21.09 10.15
CA LEU A 50 13.35 20.05 11.08
C LEU A 50 12.52 20.59 12.24
N LEU A 51 12.72 21.84 12.65
CA LEU A 51 11.99 22.51 13.74
C LEU A 51 10.73 23.26 13.31
N ASP A 52 10.62 23.59 12.02
CA ASP A 52 9.50 24.34 11.47
C ASP A 52 8.15 23.58 11.64
N LYS A 53 7.04 24.32 11.64
CA LYS A 53 5.67 23.79 11.78
C LYS A 53 5.49 22.81 12.96
N GLY A 54 6.16 23.10 14.07
CA GLY A 54 6.09 22.29 15.31
C GLY A 54 6.99 21.05 15.31
N GLY A 55 7.86 20.92 14.30
CA GLY A 55 8.90 19.89 14.24
C GLY A 55 8.38 18.45 14.19
N LYS A 56 7.15 18.26 13.71
CA LYS A 56 6.48 16.97 13.65
C LYS A 56 6.61 16.33 12.26
N TRP A 57 7.12 15.11 12.23
CA TRP A 57 7.41 14.38 10.99
C TRP A 57 7.03 12.91 11.09
N GLN A 58 6.60 12.35 9.97
CA GLN A 58 6.56 10.92 9.73
C GLN A 58 7.79 10.54 8.90
N MET A 59 8.48 9.46 9.25
CA MET A 59 9.60 8.89 8.50
C MET A 59 9.21 7.51 7.96
N GLU A 60 9.55 7.25 6.71
CA GLU A 60 9.55 5.92 6.08
C GLU A 60 10.94 5.31 6.23
N TYR A 61 11.07 4.28 7.09
CA TYR A 61 12.37 3.73 7.47
C TYR A 61 12.56 2.30 6.98
N PHE A 62 13.53 2.08 6.11
CA PHE A 62 13.94 0.76 5.64
C PHE A 62 15.26 0.33 6.30
N THR A 63 15.30 -0.91 6.80
CA THR A 63 16.48 -1.49 7.44
C THR A 63 17.29 -2.34 6.44
N THR A 64 16.62 -3.32 5.84
CA THR A 64 17.16 -4.24 4.84
C THR A 64 16.13 -4.47 3.73
N GLU A 65 16.56 -5.05 2.60
CA GLU A 65 15.65 -5.44 1.52
C GLU A 65 14.76 -6.64 1.85
N GLU A 66 15.09 -7.39 2.90
CA GLU A 66 14.40 -8.62 3.31
C GLU A 66 13.28 -8.36 4.34
N GLU A 67 13.19 -7.13 4.84
CA GLU A 67 12.25 -6.71 5.89
C GLU A 67 11.36 -5.58 5.39
N HIS A 68 10.12 -5.55 5.86
CA HIS A 68 9.21 -4.46 5.58
C HIS A 68 9.71 -3.13 6.16
N GLY A 69 9.23 -2.02 5.62
CA GLY A 69 9.58 -0.68 6.11
C GLY A 69 8.74 -0.30 7.34
N TYR A 70 9.35 0.48 8.24
CA TYR A 70 8.74 0.91 9.50
C TYR A 70 8.39 2.39 9.46
N VAL A 71 7.18 2.73 9.89
CA VAL A 71 6.76 4.13 10.05
C VAL A 71 7.12 4.59 11.46
N TYR A 72 7.89 5.67 11.53
CA TYR A 72 8.23 6.35 12.79
C TYR A 72 7.73 7.79 12.79
N LEU A 73 7.35 8.29 13.96
CA LEU A 73 7.00 9.69 14.15
C LEU A 73 8.07 10.39 14.99
N PHE A 74 8.46 11.59 14.57
CA PHE A 74 9.48 12.41 15.20
C PHE A 74 8.90 13.75 15.64
N THR A 75 9.26 14.21 16.83
CA THR A 75 9.04 15.60 17.28
C THR A 75 10.35 16.23 17.68
N PHE A 76 10.93 17.02 16.77
CA PHE A 76 12.15 17.78 17.03
C PHE A 76 11.87 19.03 17.86
N ARG A 77 12.76 19.30 18.83
CA ARG A 77 12.66 20.49 19.70
C ARG A 77 13.93 21.33 19.65
N ASN A 78 13.75 22.63 19.90
CA ASN A 78 14.82 23.62 19.84
C ASN A 78 15.97 23.37 20.84
N ASP A 79 15.70 22.64 21.92
CA ASP A 79 16.69 22.25 22.94
C ASP A 79 17.60 21.09 22.51
N GLY A 80 17.43 20.57 21.29
CA GLY A 80 18.21 19.45 20.75
C GLY A 80 17.63 18.08 21.10
N THR A 81 16.47 18.02 21.75
CA THR A 81 15.75 16.77 21.99
C THR A 81 14.84 16.41 20.80
N VAL A 82 14.61 15.12 20.62
CA VAL A 82 13.64 14.55 19.69
C VAL A 82 12.89 13.42 20.37
N THR A 83 11.56 13.48 20.35
CA THR A 83 10.72 12.34 20.73
C THR A 83 10.47 11.48 19.50
N ILE A 84 10.73 10.19 19.60
CA ILE A 84 10.56 9.21 18.52
C ILE A 84 9.53 8.17 18.98
N SER A 85 8.51 7.96 18.17
CA SER A 85 7.42 7.01 18.43
C SER A 85 7.32 6.01 17.27
N GLY A 86 7.06 4.74 17.59
CA GLY A 86 6.91 3.66 16.61
C GLY A 86 5.85 2.65 17.04
N ASN A 87 5.35 1.85 16.09
CA ASN A 87 4.39 0.78 16.35
C ASN A 87 4.66 -0.41 15.43
N ASN A 88 5.38 -1.41 15.94
CA ASN A 88 5.73 -2.63 15.21
C ASN A 88 5.86 -3.82 16.18
N GLU A 89 5.95 -5.02 15.63
CA GLU A 89 6.03 -6.27 16.38
C GLU A 89 7.30 -6.37 17.24
N TYR A 90 8.39 -5.73 16.85
CA TYR A 90 9.67 -5.79 17.57
C TYR A 90 9.65 -4.93 18.84
N ILE A 91 8.96 -3.78 18.81
CA ILE A 91 8.69 -2.97 20.02
C ILE A 91 7.87 -3.79 21.04
N THR A 92 6.99 -4.68 20.58
CA THR A 92 6.21 -5.57 21.45
C THR A 92 7.08 -6.55 22.21
N LYS A 93 8.14 -7.03 21.57
CA LYS A 93 9.11 -7.94 22.22
C LYS A 93 9.90 -7.22 23.31
N LEU A 94 10.21 -5.93 23.15
CA LEU A 94 10.82 -5.12 24.23
C LEU A 94 9.91 -4.98 25.45
N THR A 95 8.59 -4.92 25.24
CA THR A 95 7.61 -4.67 26.30
C THR A 95 7.04 -5.95 26.93
N ASN A 96 7.48 -7.14 26.50
CA ASN A 96 6.96 -8.45 26.93
C ASN A 96 5.43 -8.59 26.79
N ILE A 97 4.87 -7.99 25.74
CA ILE A 97 3.48 -8.14 25.32
C ILE A 97 3.42 -9.24 24.23
N ASP A 98 2.23 -9.75 23.87
CA ASP A 98 2.04 -10.76 22.82
C ASP A 98 2.85 -10.41 21.55
N SER A 99 3.91 -11.17 21.30
CA SER A 99 4.93 -10.89 20.28
C SER A 99 4.43 -10.92 18.83
N ASN A 100 3.15 -11.29 18.61
CA ASN A 100 2.54 -11.38 17.29
C ASN A 100 1.70 -10.15 16.93
N VAL A 101 1.61 -9.16 17.82
CA VAL A 101 0.79 -7.96 17.62
C VAL A 101 1.70 -6.73 17.70
N PRO A 102 1.65 -5.80 16.73
CA PRO A 102 2.36 -4.53 16.82
C PRO A 102 2.01 -3.79 18.12
N SER A 103 2.99 -3.13 18.74
CA SER A 103 2.75 -2.30 19.91
C SER A 103 3.44 -0.96 19.82
N TYR A 104 2.74 0.03 20.35
CA TYR A 104 3.20 1.41 20.41
C TYR A 104 4.28 1.59 21.49
N GLY A 105 5.36 2.26 21.12
CA GLY A 105 6.41 2.74 22.02
C GLY A 105 6.84 4.17 21.68
N SER A 106 7.34 4.91 22.68
CA SER A 106 7.83 6.28 22.49
C SER A 106 8.93 6.62 23.49
N GLU A 107 10.00 7.24 23.02
CA GLU A 107 11.14 7.65 23.84
C GLU A 107 11.75 8.96 23.33
N THR A 108 12.32 9.76 24.24
CA THR A 108 13.01 11.00 23.89
C THR A 108 14.51 10.80 23.92
N SER A 109 15.17 11.27 22.87
CA SER A 109 16.61 11.19 22.65
C SER A 109 17.13 12.53 22.12
N MET A 110 18.41 12.60 21.78
CA MET A 110 19.08 13.77 21.25
C MET A 110 19.28 13.62 19.75
N TRP A 111 19.24 14.75 19.05
CA TRP A 111 19.57 14.82 17.63
C TRP A 111 20.52 15.98 17.36
N THR A 112 21.25 15.88 16.26
CA THR A 112 22.11 16.95 15.77
C THR A 112 22.22 16.89 14.26
N ILE A 113 22.71 17.97 13.65
CA ILE A 113 23.16 17.96 12.26
C ILE A 113 24.68 18.06 12.27
N LEU A 114 25.34 16.99 11.80
CA LEU A 114 26.78 16.92 11.65
C LEU A 114 27.20 17.43 10.27
N SER A 115 28.49 17.75 10.15
CA SER A 115 29.15 18.06 8.89
C SER A 115 30.07 16.90 8.56
N ASP A 116 29.63 15.99 7.71
CA ASP A 116 30.39 14.81 7.27
C ASP A 116 30.10 14.51 5.79
N ASN A 117 30.96 15.04 4.91
CA ASN A 117 30.78 15.07 3.45
C ASN A 117 29.43 15.67 2.98
N GLY A 118 28.82 16.49 3.84
CA GLY A 118 27.48 17.04 3.66
C GLY A 118 26.80 17.23 5.03
N PRO A 119 25.60 17.81 5.06
CA PRO A 119 24.77 17.85 6.26
C PRO A 119 24.22 16.45 6.57
N VAL A 120 24.45 15.95 7.79
CA VAL A 120 24.01 14.62 8.24
C VAL A 120 23.10 14.77 9.45
N LEU A 121 21.86 14.26 9.36
CA LEU A 121 20.99 14.11 10.53
C LEU A 121 21.46 12.90 11.34
N SER A 122 21.84 13.12 12.60
CA SER A 122 22.34 12.08 13.50
C SER A 122 21.53 12.03 14.80
N PHE A 123 21.08 10.83 15.17
CA PHE A 123 20.42 10.54 16.45
C PHE A 123 21.47 10.06 17.46
N ASN A 124 22.11 11.03 18.12
CA ASN A 124 23.40 10.83 18.80
C ASN A 124 23.31 10.40 20.28
N SER A 125 22.12 10.14 20.79
CA SER A 125 21.93 9.46 22.08
C SER A 125 21.06 8.24 21.91
N TYR A 126 21.32 7.18 22.67
CA TYR A 126 20.59 5.92 22.56
C TYR A 126 19.07 6.11 22.74
N ASN A 127 18.29 5.46 21.87
CA ASN A 127 16.83 5.41 21.89
C ASN A 127 16.41 3.96 21.64
N THR A 128 15.77 3.31 22.61
CA THR A 128 15.38 1.89 22.53
C THR A 128 14.37 1.60 21.44
N ILE A 129 13.57 2.59 21.04
CA ILE A 129 12.50 2.45 20.05
C ILE A 129 13.05 2.56 18.62
N PHE A 130 13.97 3.50 18.39
CA PHE A 130 14.52 3.76 17.06
C PHE A 130 15.81 2.99 16.77
N HIS A 131 16.73 2.89 17.73
CA HIS A 131 17.98 2.13 17.56
C HIS A 131 17.78 0.62 17.67
N LEU A 132 16.54 0.16 17.85
CA LEU A 132 16.15 -1.25 17.87
C LEU A 132 16.75 -2.03 16.70
N PHE A 133 16.78 -1.44 15.50
CA PHE A 133 17.30 -2.11 14.31
C PHE A 133 18.79 -1.86 14.05
N ALA A 134 19.39 -0.88 14.72
CA ALA A 134 20.78 -0.48 14.55
C ALA A 134 21.72 -1.10 15.60
N THR A 135 21.17 -1.55 16.73
CA THR A 135 21.94 -2.22 17.79
C THR A 135 22.49 -3.56 17.30
N PRO A 136 23.74 -3.93 17.66
CA PRO A 136 24.33 -5.21 17.27
C PRO A 136 23.81 -6.41 18.08
N GLU A 137 22.96 -6.15 19.09
CA GLU A 137 22.30 -7.18 19.89
C GLU A 137 21.16 -7.83 19.08
N ASP A 138 21.03 -9.15 19.21
CA ASP A 138 19.92 -9.88 18.60
C ASP A 138 18.59 -9.40 19.19
N ILE A 139 17.60 -9.13 18.34
CA ILE A 139 16.24 -8.86 18.81
C ILE A 139 15.63 -10.19 19.27
N PRO A 140 15.17 -10.33 20.53
CA PRO A 140 14.66 -11.59 21.03
C PRO A 140 13.57 -12.20 20.12
N GLY A 141 13.68 -13.49 19.81
CA GLY A 141 12.66 -14.21 19.05
C GLY A 141 12.64 -13.90 17.55
N THR A 142 13.77 -13.51 16.97
CA THR A 142 14.04 -13.63 15.53
C THR A 142 14.78 -14.95 15.27
N GLU A 143 14.60 -15.52 14.07
CA GLU A 143 15.33 -16.73 13.64
C GLU A 143 16.62 -16.40 12.88
N ARG A 144 16.93 -15.10 12.73
CA ARG A 144 18.08 -14.60 11.96
C ARG A 144 19.30 -14.52 12.87
N ASP A 145 20.46 -14.93 12.35
CA ASP A 145 21.75 -14.66 12.98
C ASP A 145 22.08 -13.17 12.78
N GLU A 146 21.78 -12.38 13.81
CA GLU A 146 21.97 -10.92 13.86
C GLU A 146 23.30 -10.54 14.52
N GLN A 147 24.11 -11.53 14.90
CA GLN A 147 25.22 -11.34 15.81
C GLN A 147 26.26 -10.35 15.26
N GLY A 148 26.31 -9.17 15.88
CA GLY A 148 27.26 -8.10 15.55
C GLY A 148 26.82 -7.15 14.44
N TYR A 149 25.72 -7.43 13.73
CA TYR A 149 25.20 -6.58 12.65
C TYR A 149 23.81 -5.99 12.94
N GLY A 150 23.05 -6.60 13.85
CA GLY A 150 21.64 -6.29 14.08
C GLY A 150 20.81 -6.46 12.82
N HIS A 151 19.70 -5.75 12.75
CA HIS A 151 18.88 -5.64 11.54
C HIS A 151 19.45 -4.63 10.52
N SER A 152 20.73 -4.25 10.65
CA SER A 152 21.41 -3.29 9.77
C SER A 152 20.76 -1.90 9.70
N GLY A 153 19.96 -1.51 10.68
CA GLY A 153 19.34 -0.18 10.72
C GLY A 153 20.35 0.97 10.74
N ASP A 154 19.98 2.06 10.07
CA ASP A 154 20.64 3.36 10.10
C ASP A 154 20.15 4.25 11.26
N TYR A 155 21.05 5.04 11.83
CA TYR A 155 20.73 6.14 12.77
C TYR A 155 21.37 7.48 12.35
N GLU A 156 22.07 7.48 11.21
CA GLU A 156 22.64 8.67 10.58
C GLU A 156 22.21 8.71 9.12
N PHE A 157 21.78 9.88 8.68
CA PHE A 157 21.17 10.06 7.37
C PHE A 157 21.73 11.30 6.68
N ASP A 158 22.21 11.13 5.45
CA ASP A 158 22.63 12.24 4.61
C ASP A 158 21.38 13.05 4.18
N LEU A 159 21.41 14.36 4.41
CA LEU A 159 20.30 15.27 4.10
C LEU A 159 20.38 15.70 2.62
N MET A 160 19.60 15.02 1.77
CA MET A 160 19.72 15.15 0.32
C MET A 160 18.98 16.36 -0.22
N LYS A 161 17.67 16.46 0.08
CA LYS A 161 16.81 17.50 -0.49
C LYS A 161 15.59 17.74 0.38
N PHE A 162 15.13 18.99 0.46
CA PHE A 162 13.82 19.34 0.98
C PHE A 162 12.95 19.99 -0.11
N SER A 163 11.72 19.52 -0.29
CA SER A 163 10.72 20.12 -1.18
C SER A 163 9.30 19.73 -0.80
N ASN A 164 8.35 20.67 -0.87
CA ASN A 164 6.93 20.43 -0.61
C ASN A 164 6.66 19.69 0.71
N ASP A 165 7.24 20.19 1.82
CA ASP A 165 7.11 19.57 3.15
C ASP A 165 7.65 18.12 3.27
N THR A 166 8.42 17.68 2.27
CA THR A 166 9.09 16.37 2.24
C THR A 166 10.60 16.55 2.25
N LEU A 167 11.27 15.82 3.12
CA LEU A 167 12.72 15.74 3.25
C LEU A 167 13.18 14.35 2.80
N TYR A 168 14.02 14.32 1.77
CA TYR A 168 14.61 13.12 1.21
C TYR A 168 15.98 12.92 1.85
N LEU A 169 16.21 11.71 2.33
CA LEU A 169 17.36 11.30 3.10
C LEU A 169 17.96 10.01 2.53
N GLU A 170 19.24 9.79 2.78
CA GLU A 170 19.91 8.53 2.47
C GLU A 170 20.57 7.98 3.73
N GLY A 171 20.30 6.72 4.08
CA GLY A 171 20.94 6.06 5.22
C GLY A 171 22.44 5.87 4.99
N LYS A 172 23.30 6.27 5.94
CA LYS A 172 24.76 6.24 5.74
C LYS A 172 25.35 4.83 5.67
N LYS A 173 24.72 3.84 6.31
CA LYS A 173 25.20 2.45 6.40
C LYS A 173 24.84 1.67 5.14
N ASN A 174 23.58 1.77 4.69
CA ASN A 174 23.06 0.91 3.62
C ASN A 174 22.66 1.66 2.34
N GLY A 175 22.72 3.00 2.31
CA GLY A 175 22.27 3.80 1.17
C GLY A 175 20.77 3.69 0.91
N ALA A 176 19.98 3.32 1.93
CA ALA A 176 18.54 3.21 1.80
C ALA A 176 17.92 4.60 1.61
N GLU A 177 17.00 4.72 0.66
CA GLU A 177 16.20 5.94 0.52
C GLU A 177 15.20 6.02 1.68
N ILE A 178 15.25 7.14 2.41
CA ILE A 178 14.42 7.42 3.56
C ILE A 178 13.65 8.72 3.27
N ILE A 179 12.33 8.68 3.45
CA ILE A 179 11.46 9.84 3.21
C ILE A 179 10.91 10.32 4.54
N MET A 180 11.04 11.63 4.82
CA MET A 180 10.39 12.28 5.94
C MET A 180 9.38 13.31 5.47
N THR A 181 8.12 13.15 5.86
CA THR A 181 7.02 14.05 5.50
C THR A 181 6.51 14.78 6.74
N ARG A 182 6.33 16.10 6.67
CA ARG A 182 5.75 16.83 7.78
C ARG A 182 4.32 16.39 8.01
N ILE A 183 3.96 16.24 9.28
CA ILE A 183 2.58 16.00 9.69
C ILE A 183 2.13 17.09 10.66
N ALA A 184 0.83 17.12 10.95
CA ALA A 184 0.27 18.16 11.80
C ALA A 184 0.86 18.08 13.23
N PRO A 185 1.25 19.21 13.85
CA PRO A 185 1.87 19.20 15.17
C PRO A 185 0.97 18.68 16.29
N GLU A 186 -0.35 18.71 16.09
CA GLU A 186 -1.37 18.18 16.99
C GLU A 186 -1.67 16.69 16.82
N THR A 187 -1.04 16.00 15.85
CA THR A 187 -1.24 14.57 15.63
C THR A 187 -0.88 13.77 16.88
N ASP A 188 -1.80 12.94 17.35
CA ASP A 188 -1.55 11.95 18.40
C ASP A 188 -0.83 10.72 17.83
N ASP A 189 0.38 10.46 18.32
CA ASP A 189 1.28 9.47 17.75
C ASP A 189 0.70 8.06 17.78
N LYS A 190 0.08 7.71 18.91
CA LYS A 190 -0.46 6.36 19.11
C LYS A 190 -1.64 6.12 18.17
N THR A 191 -2.53 7.09 18.05
CA THR A 191 -3.67 7.00 17.12
C THR A 191 -3.18 6.91 15.68
N TYR A 192 -2.29 7.80 15.25
CA TYR A 192 -1.73 7.80 13.90
C TYR A 192 -1.06 6.47 13.56
N LEU A 193 -0.18 5.97 14.42
CA LEU A 193 0.54 4.72 14.16
C LEU A 193 -0.38 3.49 14.20
N ASN A 194 -1.42 3.49 15.03
CA ASN A 194 -2.44 2.43 15.00
C ASN A 194 -3.22 2.44 13.68
N GLU A 195 -3.55 3.63 13.16
CA GLU A 195 -4.21 3.77 11.87
C GLU A 195 -3.32 3.24 10.74
N VAL A 196 -2.03 3.60 10.72
CA VAL A 196 -1.03 3.07 9.77
C VAL A 196 -1.01 1.54 9.76
N VAL A 197 -0.93 0.90 10.93
CA VAL A 197 -0.96 -0.58 11.02
C VAL A 197 -2.25 -1.15 10.42
N ALA A 198 -3.39 -0.49 10.64
CA ALA A 198 -4.67 -0.92 10.09
C ALA A 198 -4.82 -0.69 8.57
N LEU A 199 -3.96 0.13 7.93
CA LEU A 199 -4.06 0.46 6.51
C LEU A 199 -3.72 -0.73 5.61
N ALA A 200 -2.89 -1.68 6.04
CA ALA A 200 -2.49 -2.84 5.25
C ALA A 200 -3.71 -3.57 4.65
N ASP A 201 -4.72 -3.85 5.47
CA ASP A 201 -5.97 -4.50 5.06
C ASP A 201 -6.85 -3.62 4.16
N SER A 202 -6.67 -2.30 4.20
CA SER A 202 -7.42 -1.36 3.34
C SER A 202 -6.81 -1.20 1.95
N PHE A 203 -5.52 -1.54 1.80
CA PHE A 203 -4.79 -1.53 0.52
C PHE A 203 -4.83 -2.93 -0.11
N PHE A 204 -4.51 -3.97 0.66
CA PHE A 204 -4.32 -5.34 0.17
C PHE A 204 -5.14 -6.34 0.99
N ASN A 205 -6.46 -6.17 0.99
CA ASN A 205 -7.35 -7.02 1.79
C ASN A 205 -7.25 -8.50 1.37
N ALA A 206 -7.03 -9.40 2.33
CA ALA A 206 -6.91 -10.83 2.06
C ALA A 206 -8.16 -11.48 1.42
N LYS A 207 -9.33 -10.83 1.51
CA LYS A 207 -10.56 -11.29 0.85
C LYS A 207 -10.59 -10.97 -0.64
N VAL A 208 -9.75 -10.06 -1.13
CA VAL A 208 -9.70 -9.66 -2.53
C VAL A 208 -8.81 -10.65 -3.28
N PRO A 209 -9.31 -11.39 -4.28
CA PRO A 209 -8.59 -12.54 -4.79
C PRO A 209 -7.36 -12.22 -5.65
N ALA A 210 -7.31 -11.02 -6.22
CA ALA A 210 -6.19 -10.53 -7.00
C ALA A 210 -6.17 -9.00 -7.03
N VAL A 211 -4.97 -8.44 -6.93
CA VAL A 211 -4.66 -7.03 -7.10
C VAL A 211 -3.59 -6.94 -8.19
N TYR A 212 -3.64 -5.90 -9.01
CA TYR A 212 -2.80 -5.75 -10.20
C TYR A 212 -2.12 -4.39 -10.22
N VAL A 213 -0.86 -4.38 -10.65
CA VAL A 213 -0.22 -3.21 -11.25
C VAL A 213 -0.67 -3.14 -12.71
N ASN A 214 -1.32 -2.05 -13.10
CA ASN A 214 -1.80 -1.80 -14.45
C ASN A 214 -0.79 -0.92 -15.20
N LEU A 215 -0.14 -1.48 -16.22
CA LEU A 215 0.84 -0.78 -17.05
C LEU A 215 0.18 0.00 -18.20
N PRO A 216 0.83 1.06 -18.74
CA PRO A 216 0.22 1.94 -19.72
C PRO A 216 -0.12 1.28 -21.07
N GLY A 217 0.61 0.24 -21.49
CA GLY A 217 0.30 -0.54 -22.69
C GLY A 217 -0.88 -1.50 -22.50
N GLY A 218 -1.37 -1.64 -21.26
CA GLY A 218 -2.53 -2.46 -20.88
C GLY A 218 -2.17 -3.81 -20.28
N TYR A 219 -0.88 -4.17 -20.21
CA TYR A 219 -0.45 -5.39 -19.55
C TYR A 219 -0.49 -5.23 -18.02
N ARG A 220 -0.63 -6.34 -17.30
CA ARG A 220 -0.80 -6.35 -15.84
C ARG A 220 0.17 -7.29 -15.16
N HIS A 221 0.55 -6.93 -13.94
CA HIS A 221 1.27 -7.80 -13.01
C HIS A 221 0.45 -8.00 -11.75
N VAL A 222 0.34 -9.23 -11.27
CA VAL A 222 -0.34 -9.54 -10.01
C VAL A 222 0.54 -9.11 -8.84
N VAL A 223 -0.08 -8.56 -7.81
CA VAL A 223 0.52 -8.26 -6.50
C VAL A 223 0.03 -9.30 -5.50
N LEU A 224 0.96 -10.10 -4.95
CA LEU A 224 0.71 -11.00 -3.84
C LEU A 224 1.33 -10.47 -2.55
N ASP A 225 0.80 -10.91 -1.42
CA ASP A 225 1.33 -10.64 -0.08
C ASP A 225 1.47 -9.15 0.26
N GLY A 226 0.79 -8.24 -0.45
CA GLY A 226 0.96 -6.79 -0.28
C GLY A 226 0.67 -6.27 1.12
N ALA A 227 -0.26 -6.90 1.85
CA ALA A 227 -0.57 -6.53 3.25
C ALA A 227 0.57 -6.84 4.22
N THR A 228 1.49 -7.74 3.86
CA THR A 228 2.69 -8.03 4.65
C THR A 228 3.79 -7.01 4.43
N GLN A 229 3.61 -6.07 3.50
CA GLN A 229 4.63 -5.12 3.05
C GLN A 229 5.92 -5.79 2.52
N LEU A 230 5.83 -7.07 2.17
CA LEU A 230 6.80 -7.83 1.38
C LEU A 230 6.13 -8.33 0.08
N PRO A 231 5.59 -7.41 -0.76
CA PRO A 231 4.86 -7.76 -1.97
C PRO A 231 5.70 -8.59 -2.95
N LYS A 232 5.04 -9.52 -3.63
CA LYS A 232 5.57 -10.24 -4.79
C LYS A 232 4.83 -9.82 -6.04
N PHE A 233 5.58 -9.54 -7.10
CA PHE A 233 5.06 -9.12 -8.39
C PHE A 233 5.39 -10.16 -9.45
N TYR A 234 4.41 -10.57 -10.25
CA TYR A 234 4.64 -11.45 -11.40
C TYR A 234 3.68 -11.12 -12.54
N PRO A 235 4.03 -11.42 -13.81
CA PRO A 235 3.15 -11.20 -14.95
C PRO A 235 1.80 -11.91 -14.75
N GLU A 236 0.69 -11.28 -15.14
CA GLU A 236 -0.65 -11.87 -14.95
C GLU A 236 -0.81 -13.26 -15.60
N THR A 237 -0.11 -13.53 -16.70
CA THR A 237 -0.11 -14.83 -17.38
C THR A 237 1.08 -15.73 -17.01
N GLY A 238 1.91 -15.30 -16.07
CA GLY A 238 3.12 -16.01 -15.63
C GLY A 238 2.90 -16.92 -14.41
N ASP A 239 3.96 -17.61 -14.01
CA ASP A 239 3.97 -18.53 -12.86
C ASP A 239 4.44 -17.82 -11.58
N TYR A 240 3.61 -17.88 -10.54
CA TYR A 240 3.85 -17.19 -9.26
C TYR A 240 5.03 -17.74 -8.44
N ILE A 241 5.55 -18.93 -8.79
CA ILE A 241 6.69 -19.57 -8.11
C ILE A 241 7.99 -19.19 -8.82
N THR A 242 8.00 -19.19 -10.15
CA THR A 242 9.25 -19.02 -10.92
C THR A 242 9.48 -17.63 -11.49
N GLU A 243 8.44 -16.81 -11.62
CA GLU A 243 8.52 -15.50 -12.29
C GLU A 243 8.22 -14.32 -11.36
N TYR A 244 8.15 -14.57 -10.04
CA TYR A 244 7.91 -13.49 -9.09
C TYR A 244 9.18 -12.73 -8.74
N VAL A 245 9.02 -11.44 -8.49
CA VAL A 245 10.02 -10.55 -7.93
C VAL A 245 9.49 -9.97 -6.64
N GLY A 246 10.18 -10.21 -5.53
CA GLY A 246 9.87 -9.64 -4.22
C GLY A 246 10.44 -8.24 -4.07
N ARG A 247 9.74 -7.38 -3.33
CA ARG A 247 10.25 -6.11 -2.82
C ARG A 247 9.78 -5.94 -1.40
N ASN A 248 10.58 -5.32 -0.55
CA ASN A 248 10.04 -4.71 0.65
C ASN A 248 9.30 -3.42 0.29
N ALA A 249 8.36 -3.06 1.15
CA ALA A 249 7.54 -1.88 0.99
C ALA A 249 7.18 -1.28 2.34
N ILE A 250 6.57 -0.12 2.30
CA ILE A 250 5.99 0.56 3.45
C ILE A 250 4.64 1.14 3.05
N ILE A 251 3.71 1.18 4.02
CA ILE A 251 2.39 1.80 3.87
C ILE A 251 2.32 2.96 4.84
N THR A 252 1.87 4.11 4.34
CA THR A 252 1.59 5.32 5.11
C THR A 252 0.17 5.77 4.84
N HIS A 253 -0.28 6.82 5.53
CA HIS A 253 -1.57 7.45 5.20
C HIS A 253 -1.65 7.96 3.76
N ASP A 254 -0.51 8.36 3.21
CA ASP A 254 -0.42 8.91 1.86
C ASP A 254 -0.42 7.81 0.81
N GLY A 255 0.24 6.68 1.08
CA GLY A 255 0.26 5.60 0.09
C GLY A 255 1.17 4.43 0.42
N PHE A 256 1.86 3.95 -0.61
CA PHE A 256 2.62 2.71 -0.62
C PHE A 256 3.93 2.93 -1.40
N THR A 257 5.06 2.67 -0.76
CA THR A 257 6.39 2.89 -1.35
C THR A 257 7.17 1.59 -1.33
N LEU A 258 7.77 1.21 -2.45
CA LEU A 258 8.73 0.11 -2.52
C LEU A 258 10.10 0.59 -2.02
N GLY A 259 10.81 -0.23 -1.25
CA GLY A 259 12.13 0.13 -0.72
C GLY A 259 13.19 0.34 -1.80
N LYS A 260 12.97 -0.22 -3.00
CA LYS A 260 13.76 0.04 -4.21
C LYS A 260 12.88 0.03 -5.46
N PRO A 261 13.26 0.77 -6.51
CA PRO A 261 12.57 0.71 -7.79
C PRO A 261 12.43 -0.72 -8.32
N LEU A 262 11.29 -1.01 -8.94
CA LEU A 262 11.00 -2.26 -9.63
C LEU A 262 10.67 -1.97 -11.08
N THR A 263 11.40 -2.58 -11.99
CA THR A 263 11.12 -2.50 -13.43
C THR A 263 10.25 -3.68 -13.86
N LEU A 264 9.12 -3.37 -14.49
CA LEU A 264 8.14 -4.32 -14.99
C LEU A 264 8.00 -4.21 -16.51
N ARG A 265 7.91 -5.36 -17.18
CA ARG A 265 7.79 -5.44 -18.64
C ARG A 265 6.34 -5.41 -19.07
N ASP A 266 5.93 -4.42 -19.85
CA ASP A 266 4.64 -4.48 -20.54
C ASP A 266 4.78 -5.35 -21.80
N SER A 267 4.13 -6.50 -21.80
CA SER A 267 4.20 -7.47 -22.90
C SER A 267 3.33 -7.10 -24.10
N ILE A 268 2.46 -6.09 -23.96
CA ILE A 268 1.59 -5.62 -25.04
C ILE A 268 2.32 -4.59 -25.90
N ASP A 269 2.93 -3.58 -25.28
CA ASP A 269 3.64 -2.54 -26.02
C ASP A 269 5.16 -2.75 -26.13
N GLY A 270 5.71 -3.69 -25.35
CA GLY A 270 7.12 -4.02 -25.36
C GLY A 270 8.02 -2.99 -24.67
N ASN A 271 7.49 -2.19 -23.75
CA ASN A 271 8.25 -1.22 -22.96
C ASN A 271 8.49 -1.72 -21.52
N ASP A 272 9.52 -1.15 -20.89
CA ASP A 272 9.83 -1.35 -19.48
C ASP A 272 9.38 -0.13 -18.68
N TYR A 273 8.74 -0.38 -17.55
CA TYR A 273 8.21 0.64 -16.66
C TYR A 273 8.76 0.46 -15.26
N THR A 274 9.38 1.50 -14.72
CA THR A 274 9.90 1.50 -13.34
C THR A 274 8.86 2.11 -12.40
N ILE A 275 8.62 1.43 -11.29
CA ILE A 275 7.70 1.84 -10.23
C ILE A 275 8.40 1.82 -8.87
N GLN A 276 8.04 2.77 -8.01
CA GLN A 276 8.49 2.78 -6.61
C GLN A 276 7.46 3.46 -5.70
N HIS A 277 7.05 4.68 -6.04
CA HIS A 277 6.25 5.52 -5.16
C HIS A 277 4.80 5.56 -5.61
N PHE A 278 3.87 5.23 -4.72
CA PHE A 278 2.45 5.26 -5.00
C PHE A 278 1.68 6.09 -3.98
N ILE A 279 0.80 6.96 -4.46
CA ILE A 279 -0.10 7.75 -3.63
C ILE A 279 -1.55 7.25 -3.77
N ARG A 280 -2.24 7.16 -2.64
CA ARG A 280 -3.64 6.72 -2.57
C ARG A 280 -4.57 7.78 -3.14
N GLN A 281 -5.41 7.34 -4.07
CA GLN A 281 -6.42 8.17 -4.71
C GLN A 281 -7.73 8.18 -3.93
N LYS A 282 -8.60 9.16 -4.22
CA LYS A 282 -9.92 9.28 -3.60
C LYS A 282 -10.83 8.08 -3.85
N ASP A 283 -10.67 7.40 -4.98
CA ASP A 283 -11.40 6.16 -5.32
C ASP A 283 -10.78 4.90 -4.70
N GLY A 284 -9.72 5.07 -3.89
CA GLY A 284 -9.00 4.00 -3.22
C GLY A 284 -8.02 3.23 -4.10
N SER A 285 -7.86 3.57 -5.39
CA SER A 285 -6.72 3.08 -6.17
C SER A 285 -5.41 3.67 -5.67
N LEU A 286 -4.28 3.08 -6.08
CA LEU A 286 -2.96 3.69 -5.91
C LEU A 286 -2.46 4.17 -7.26
N LEU A 287 -1.88 5.37 -7.31
CA LEU A 287 -1.29 5.97 -8.51
C LEU A 287 0.22 6.10 -8.32
N CYS A 288 0.99 5.58 -9.26
CA CYS A 288 2.43 5.76 -9.28
C CYS A 288 2.77 7.23 -9.52
N THR A 289 3.48 7.87 -8.59
CA THR A 289 3.87 9.28 -8.71
C THR A 289 5.11 9.47 -9.59
N ASP A 290 5.86 8.41 -9.85
CA ASP A 290 7.06 8.44 -10.70
C ASP A 290 6.71 8.75 -12.16
N ASP A 291 5.55 8.26 -12.63
CA ASP A 291 5.11 8.41 -14.02
C ASP A 291 3.70 8.99 -14.18
N ASN A 292 2.92 9.08 -13.08
CA ASN A 292 1.54 9.58 -13.03
C ASN A 292 0.57 8.85 -13.98
N ARG A 293 0.81 7.58 -14.31
CA ARG A 293 -0.05 6.78 -15.19
C ARG A 293 -0.29 5.36 -14.67
N ILE A 294 0.72 4.72 -14.08
CA ILE A 294 0.60 3.35 -13.58
C ILE A 294 -0.25 3.34 -12.33
N THR A 295 -1.16 2.37 -12.23
CA THR A 295 -2.06 2.26 -11.07
C THR A 295 -2.00 0.88 -10.44
N ILE A 296 -2.37 0.79 -9.17
CA ILE A 296 -2.64 -0.48 -8.49
C ILE A 296 -4.12 -0.54 -8.11
N THR A 297 -4.81 -1.56 -8.59
CA THR A 297 -6.24 -1.81 -8.33
C THR A 297 -6.51 -3.31 -8.24
N ALA A 298 -7.66 -3.71 -7.70
CA ALA A 298 -8.23 -5.01 -8.00
C ALA A 298 -8.59 -5.11 -9.50
N ASP A 299 -9.17 -6.23 -9.93
CA ASP A 299 -9.70 -6.32 -11.29
C ASP A 299 -10.86 -5.31 -11.52
N ALA A 300 -11.30 -5.18 -12.77
CA ALA A 300 -12.49 -4.40 -13.09
C ALA A 300 -13.66 -4.79 -12.20
N LEU A 301 -14.38 -3.81 -11.65
CA LEU A 301 -15.39 -4.04 -10.61
C LEU A 301 -16.48 -5.04 -11.03
N ASN A 302 -16.86 -5.07 -12.31
CA ASN A 302 -17.79 -6.08 -12.82
C ASN A 302 -17.22 -7.50 -12.74
N LYS A 303 -15.93 -7.69 -13.06
CA LYS A 303 -15.21 -8.97 -12.91
C LYS A 303 -15.05 -9.35 -11.46
N VAL A 304 -14.79 -8.40 -10.57
CA VAL A 304 -14.73 -8.64 -9.12
C VAL A 304 -16.06 -9.21 -8.59
N VAL A 305 -17.21 -8.63 -8.97
CA VAL A 305 -18.51 -9.17 -8.56
C VAL A 305 -18.74 -10.60 -9.07
N GLY A 306 -18.24 -10.89 -10.28
CA GLY A 306 -18.33 -12.20 -10.91
C GLY A 306 -17.18 -13.16 -10.63
N ASP A 307 -16.26 -12.87 -9.70
CA ASP A 307 -15.14 -13.77 -9.41
C ASP A 307 -15.66 -15.07 -8.75
N GLU A 308 -15.28 -16.22 -9.31
CA GLU A 308 -15.75 -17.53 -8.85
C GLU A 308 -15.28 -17.90 -7.44
N ARG A 309 -14.26 -17.21 -6.93
CA ARG A 309 -13.69 -17.41 -5.58
C ARG A 309 -14.43 -16.63 -4.50
N LEU A 310 -15.27 -15.67 -4.89
CA LEU A 310 -15.89 -14.73 -3.96
C LEU A 310 -17.29 -15.15 -3.53
N LEU A 311 -17.55 -14.96 -2.23
CA LEU A 311 -18.87 -15.05 -1.64
C LEU A 311 -19.31 -13.66 -1.16
N TRP A 312 -20.31 -13.11 -1.83
CA TRP A 312 -20.92 -11.84 -1.46
C TRP A 312 -22.11 -12.08 -0.54
N ARG A 313 -22.31 -11.24 0.46
CA ARG A 313 -23.55 -11.17 1.24
C ARG A 313 -24.25 -9.86 0.95
N VAL A 314 -25.57 -9.92 0.71
CA VAL A 314 -26.40 -8.72 0.61
C VAL A 314 -26.48 -8.02 1.97
N ASN A 315 -26.09 -6.74 2.01
CA ASN A 315 -26.17 -5.90 3.20
C ASN A 315 -27.45 -5.05 3.15
N ALA A 316 -28.37 -5.31 4.08
CA ALA A 316 -29.66 -4.60 4.15
C ALA A 316 -29.50 -3.07 4.26
N ALA A 317 -28.47 -2.60 4.98
CA ALA A 317 -28.25 -1.18 5.22
C ALA A 317 -27.90 -0.40 3.94
N ASP A 318 -27.35 -1.10 2.95
CA ASP A 318 -26.85 -0.50 1.71
C ASP A 318 -27.80 -0.72 0.52
N CYS A 319 -28.92 -1.41 0.72
CA CYS A 319 -29.92 -1.64 -0.32
C CYS A 319 -30.92 -0.47 -0.40
N LYS A 320 -31.27 -0.05 -1.63
CA LYS A 320 -32.10 1.14 -1.89
C LYS A 320 -33.16 0.88 -2.96
N GLY A 321 -34.18 1.74 -3.01
CA GLY A 321 -35.22 1.73 -4.03
C GLY A 321 -35.99 0.41 -4.12
N GLU A 322 -36.36 0.02 -5.34
CA GLU A 322 -37.14 -1.20 -5.59
C GLU A 322 -36.39 -2.48 -5.18
N LEU A 323 -35.07 -2.54 -5.41
CA LEU A 323 -34.22 -3.68 -5.01
C LEU A 323 -34.17 -3.84 -3.49
N GLY A 324 -33.97 -2.73 -2.76
CA GLY A 324 -34.02 -2.73 -1.31
C GLY A 324 -35.39 -3.12 -0.76
N THR A 325 -36.46 -2.64 -1.40
CA THR A 325 -37.83 -3.04 -1.04
C THR A 325 -38.08 -4.52 -1.28
N ALA A 326 -37.63 -5.07 -2.42
CA ALA A 326 -37.74 -6.49 -2.74
C ALA A 326 -36.95 -7.35 -1.74
N PHE A 327 -35.74 -6.95 -1.40
CA PHE A 327 -34.89 -7.64 -0.42
C PHE A 327 -35.51 -7.61 0.98
N ALA A 328 -35.95 -6.44 1.47
CA ALA A 328 -36.61 -6.31 2.77
C ALA A 328 -37.91 -7.14 2.85
N GLY A 329 -38.62 -7.26 1.73
CA GLY A 329 -39.83 -8.07 1.59
C GLY A 329 -39.61 -9.57 1.79
N LEU A 330 -38.38 -10.09 1.60
CA LEU A 330 -38.07 -11.52 1.75
C LEU A 330 -38.43 -12.05 3.13
N ASN A 331 -38.01 -11.35 4.19
CA ASN A 331 -38.25 -11.82 5.55
C ASN A 331 -39.75 -11.87 5.88
N THR A 332 -40.51 -10.87 5.43
CA THR A 332 -41.97 -10.83 5.56
C THR A 332 -42.63 -11.98 4.79
N GLY A 333 -42.17 -12.23 3.55
CA GLY A 333 -42.68 -13.31 2.71
C GLY A 333 -42.43 -14.70 3.31
N PHE A 334 -41.22 -14.97 3.81
CA PHE A 334 -40.91 -16.24 4.47
C PHE A 334 -41.72 -16.45 5.76
N LYS A 335 -41.92 -15.38 6.53
CA LYS A 335 -42.73 -15.43 7.75
C LYS A 335 -44.20 -15.73 7.42
N ALA A 336 -44.74 -15.13 6.37
CA ALA A 336 -46.10 -15.38 5.91
C ALA A 336 -46.29 -16.82 5.39
N TYR A 337 -45.31 -17.36 4.66
CA TYR A 337 -45.40 -18.69 4.07
C TYR A 337 -45.42 -19.81 5.12
N ASN A 338 -44.48 -19.81 6.07
CA ASN A 338 -44.36 -20.90 7.04
C ASN A 338 -43.72 -20.48 8.39
N GLY A 339 -43.70 -19.18 8.69
CA GLY A 339 -43.11 -18.65 9.91
C GLY A 339 -41.58 -18.69 9.94
N SER A 340 -40.92 -18.86 8.78
CA SER A 340 -39.45 -18.79 8.69
C SER A 340 -38.97 -17.34 8.66
N SER A 341 -37.71 -17.13 9.02
CA SER A 341 -37.03 -15.84 8.92
C SER A 341 -35.80 -15.93 8.03
N LEU A 342 -35.50 -14.87 7.28
CA LEU A 342 -34.25 -14.74 6.54
C LEU A 342 -33.07 -14.72 7.51
N VAL A 343 -32.00 -15.45 7.19
CA VAL A 343 -30.72 -15.42 7.93
C VAL A 343 -29.70 -14.61 7.13
N HIS A 344 -29.50 -14.97 5.86
CA HIS A 344 -28.72 -14.19 4.91
C HIS A 344 -29.09 -14.56 3.48
N PHE A 345 -28.76 -13.64 2.57
CA PHE A 345 -28.74 -13.88 1.13
C PHE A 345 -27.30 -13.67 0.67
N ASN A 346 -26.66 -14.73 0.19
CA ASN A 346 -25.35 -14.67 -0.42
C ASN A 346 -25.41 -14.90 -1.94
N ILE A 347 -24.42 -14.37 -2.66
CA ILE A 347 -24.27 -14.44 -4.12
C ILE A 347 -22.82 -14.84 -4.42
N GLY A 348 -22.60 -15.85 -5.25
CA GLY A 348 -21.26 -16.27 -5.69
C GLY A 348 -20.89 -17.68 -5.23
N LEU A 349 -19.72 -17.84 -4.62
CA LEU A 349 -19.16 -19.12 -4.20
C LEU A 349 -19.97 -19.77 -3.06
N ASN A 350 -20.69 -20.84 -3.37
CA ASN A 350 -21.31 -21.68 -2.37
C ASN A 350 -20.43 -22.90 -2.07
N VAL A 351 -20.25 -23.22 -0.77
CA VAL A 351 -19.52 -24.41 -0.34
C VAL A 351 -20.43 -25.27 0.55
N LEU A 352 -20.81 -26.44 0.05
CA LEU A 352 -21.63 -27.42 0.77
C LEU A 352 -21.00 -28.81 0.68
N ASN A 353 -20.77 -29.46 1.82
CA ASN A 353 -20.16 -30.80 1.88
C ASN A 353 -18.87 -30.91 1.06
N ASN A 354 -17.97 -29.93 1.18
CA ASN A 354 -16.72 -29.79 0.41
C ASN A 354 -16.89 -29.65 -1.11
N THR A 355 -18.12 -29.52 -1.61
CA THR A 355 -18.39 -29.20 -3.01
C THR A 355 -18.46 -27.69 -3.18
N LYS A 356 -17.60 -27.15 -4.04
CA LYS A 356 -17.60 -25.75 -4.44
C LYS A 356 -18.52 -25.57 -5.64
N SER A 357 -19.50 -24.69 -5.52
CA SER A 357 -20.40 -24.31 -6.60
C SER A 357 -20.32 -22.79 -6.76
N PRO A 358 -19.47 -22.30 -7.68
CA PRO A 358 -19.47 -20.87 -8.00
C PRO A 358 -20.81 -20.49 -8.63
N TYR A 359 -21.07 -19.18 -8.72
CA TYR A 359 -22.26 -18.63 -9.35
C TYR A 359 -23.58 -19.20 -8.79
N THR A 360 -23.69 -19.26 -7.45
CA THR A 360 -24.90 -19.68 -6.77
C THR A 360 -25.44 -18.58 -5.86
N MET A 361 -26.71 -18.23 -6.04
CA MET A 361 -27.45 -17.40 -5.09
C MET A 361 -27.98 -18.29 -3.97
N VAL A 362 -27.55 -18.05 -2.73
CA VAL A 362 -27.95 -18.84 -1.56
C VAL A 362 -28.77 -17.98 -0.60
N VAL A 363 -30.04 -18.34 -0.44
CA VAL A 363 -30.90 -17.78 0.59
C VAL A 363 -31.00 -18.78 1.74
N ARG A 364 -30.42 -18.42 2.88
CA ARG A 364 -30.51 -19.21 4.10
C ARG A 364 -31.66 -18.68 4.97
N ILE A 365 -32.53 -19.57 5.40
CA ILE A 365 -33.65 -19.27 6.29
C ILE A 365 -33.58 -20.09 7.57
N LYS A 366 -34.13 -19.54 8.65
CA LYS A 366 -34.39 -20.24 9.90
C LYS A 366 -35.88 -20.53 9.98
N THR A 367 -36.24 -21.81 10.05
CA THR A 367 -37.63 -22.24 10.16
C THR A 367 -38.22 -21.89 11.51
N LYS A 368 -39.55 -21.85 11.61
CA LYS A 368 -40.27 -21.67 12.88
C LYS A 368 -39.86 -22.68 13.97
N ARG A 369 -39.42 -23.88 13.57
CA ARG A 369 -38.94 -24.95 14.47
C ARG A 369 -37.47 -24.82 14.87
N GLY A 370 -36.76 -23.80 14.37
CA GLY A 370 -35.36 -23.52 14.69
C GLY A 370 -34.34 -24.15 13.74
N SER A 371 -34.73 -25.05 12.84
CA SER A 371 -33.85 -25.66 11.83
C SER A 371 -33.48 -24.66 10.72
N TYR A 372 -32.33 -24.83 10.08
CA TYR A 372 -31.87 -24.02 8.94
C TYR A 372 -32.10 -24.72 7.62
N LEU A 373 -32.48 -23.96 6.59
CA LEU A 373 -32.61 -24.44 5.21
C LEU A 373 -31.86 -23.49 4.27
N ASN A 374 -31.18 -24.06 3.27
CA ASN A 374 -30.51 -23.33 2.22
C ASN A 374 -31.28 -23.51 0.91
N MET A 375 -31.61 -22.40 0.27
CA MET A 375 -32.23 -22.35 -1.05
C MET A 375 -31.18 -21.85 -2.02
N SER A 376 -30.85 -22.67 -3.02
CA SER A 376 -29.82 -22.36 -4.01
C SER A 376 -30.45 -22.10 -5.38
N VAL A 377 -30.10 -20.98 -6.00
CA VAL A 377 -30.47 -20.65 -7.38
C VAL A 377 -29.17 -20.47 -8.17
N PRO A 378 -28.85 -21.36 -9.11
CA PRO A 378 -27.67 -21.19 -9.96
C PRO A 378 -27.86 -19.98 -10.87
N TYR A 379 -26.78 -19.34 -11.26
CA TYR A 379 -26.78 -18.27 -12.26
C TYR A 379 -25.50 -18.28 -13.09
N THR A 380 -25.47 -17.44 -14.12
CA THR A 380 -24.25 -17.02 -14.82
C THR A 380 -24.21 -15.50 -14.89
N VAL A 381 -23.02 -14.93 -15.13
CA VAL A 381 -22.83 -13.49 -15.24
C VAL A 381 -22.61 -13.15 -16.71
N GLU A 382 -23.44 -12.27 -17.24
CA GLU A 382 -23.16 -11.58 -18.50
C GLU A 382 -22.47 -10.25 -18.18
N TYR A 383 -21.29 -10.03 -18.78
CA TYR A 383 -20.53 -8.79 -18.61
C TYR A 383 -20.87 -7.82 -19.73
N ILE A 384 -21.30 -6.61 -19.37
CA ILE A 384 -21.72 -5.57 -20.31
C ILE A 384 -20.77 -4.39 -20.16
N GLY A 385 -20.07 -4.03 -21.23
CA GLY A 385 -19.08 -2.96 -21.19
C GLY A 385 -17.96 -3.24 -20.18
N LYS A 386 -17.55 -2.21 -19.44
CA LYS A 386 -16.41 -2.26 -18.49
C LYS A 386 -16.80 -2.33 -17.02
N ASP A 387 -18.05 -2.04 -16.69
CA ASP A 387 -18.51 -1.84 -15.31
C ASP A 387 -19.92 -2.36 -15.04
N GLU A 388 -20.59 -2.97 -16.02
CA GLU A 388 -21.93 -3.54 -15.84
C GLU A 388 -21.94 -5.06 -15.89
N ILE A 389 -22.91 -5.63 -15.17
CA ILE A 389 -23.23 -7.06 -15.19
C ILE A 389 -24.73 -7.28 -15.32
N LYS A 390 -25.10 -8.47 -15.79
CA LYS A 390 -26.46 -8.99 -15.67
C LYS A 390 -26.42 -10.42 -15.16
N PHE A 391 -27.28 -10.72 -14.19
CA PHE A 391 -27.45 -12.08 -13.70
C PHE A 391 -28.40 -12.84 -14.63
N VAL A 392 -27.95 -13.98 -15.14
CA VAL A 392 -28.77 -14.89 -15.92
C VAL A 392 -29.05 -16.12 -15.05
N LEU A 393 -30.26 -16.21 -14.51
CA LEU A 393 -30.65 -17.32 -13.64
C LEU A 393 -30.62 -18.65 -14.41
N GLY A 394 -29.99 -19.65 -13.82
CA GLY A 394 -29.90 -21.01 -14.35
C GLY A 394 -31.13 -21.85 -14.05
N GLU A 395 -31.09 -23.10 -14.48
CA GLU A 395 -32.20 -24.03 -14.24
C GLU A 395 -32.35 -24.37 -12.75
N MET A 396 -33.58 -24.28 -12.28
CA MET A 396 -33.97 -24.65 -10.92
C MET A 396 -34.63 -26.02 -10.90
N ASP A 397 -34.37 -26.79 -9.84
CA ASP A 397 -35.07 -28.04 -9.60
C ASP A 397 -36.57 -27.81 -9.30
N SER A 398 -37.36 -28.89 -9.35
CA SER A 398 -38.82 -28.83 -9.15
C SER A 398 -39.22 -28.32 -7.76
N ASN A 399 -38.42 -28.58 -6.73
CA ASN A 399 -38.69 -28.14 -5.37
C ASN A 399 -38.50 -26.62 -5.25
N MET A 400 -37.44 -26.09 -5.83
CA MET A 400 -37.14 -24.66 -5.86
C MET A 400 -38.19 -23.88 -6.65
N LYS A 401 -38.57 -24.38 -7.84
CA LYS A 401 -39.65 -23.79 -8.65
C LYS A 401 -40.96 -23.70 -7.84
N THR A 402 -41.34 -24.80 -7.20
CA THR A 402 -42.54 -24.85 -6.34
C THR A 402 -42.45 -23.86 -5.17
N PHE A 403 -41.26 -23.71 -4.58
CA PHE A 403 -41.07 -22.78 -3.47
C PHE A 403 -41.19 -21.32 -3.92
N ILE A 404 -40.54 -20.94 -5.03
CA ILE A 404 -40.62 -19.59 -5.61
C ILE A 404 -42.07 -19.22 -5.92
N ASP A 405 -42.85 -20.13 -6.49
CA ASP A 405 -44.26 -19.86 -6.79
C ASP A 405 -45.13 -19.68 -5.54
N LYS A 406 -44.76 -20.33 -4.42
CA LYS A 406 -45.48 -20.21 -3.14
C LYS A 406 -45.02 -19.03 -2.28
N VAL A 407 -43.88 -18.42 -2.59
CA VAL A 407 -43.35 -17.26 -1.85
C VAL A 407 -43.19 -16.08 -2.81
N PRO A 408 -44.25 -15.28 -3.03
CA PRO A 408 -44.24 -14.17 -3.98
C PRO A 408 -43.10 -13.17 -3.77
N ALA A 409 -42.74 -12.87 -2.51
CA ALA A 409 -41.63 -11.96 -2.21
C ALA A 409 -40.28 -12.50 -2.75
N PHE A 410 -40.07 -13.81 -2.67
CA PHE A 410 -38.85 -14.43 -3.20
C PHE A 410 -38.86 -14.43 -4.72
N LYS A 411 -40.00 -14.72 -5.35
CA LYS A 411 -40.19 -14.58 -6.80
C LYS A 411 -39.91 -13.16 -7.29
N THR A 412 -40.43 -12.15 -6.60
CA THR A 412 -40.17 -10.74 -6.92
C THR A 412 -38.67 -10.42 -6.86
N MET A 413 -37.98 -10.87 -5.81
CA MET A 413 -36.53 -10.65 -5.69
C MET A 413 -35.76 -11.31 -6.85
N MET A 414 -36.03 -12.58 -7.14
CA MET A 414 -35.35 -13.30 -8.23
C MET A 414 -35.64 -12.66 -9.60
N ASN A 415 -36.89 -12.27 -9.85
CA ASN A 415 -37.26 -11.59 -11.09
C ASN A 415 -36.54 -10.25 -11.24
N LYS A 416 -36.43 -9.46 -10.16
CA LYS A 416 -35.70 -8.18 -10.21
C LYS A 416 -34.21 -8.38 -10.48
N LEU A 417 -33.56 -9.33 -9.82
CA LEU A 417 -32.16 -9.68 -10.12
C LEU A 417 -31.95 -10.13 -11.58
N ALA A 418 -32.90 -10.87 -12.15
CA ALA A 418 -32.81 -11.37 -13.52
C ALA A 418 -33.12 -10.30 -14.59
N SER A 419 -34.00 -9.35 -14.28
CA SER A 419 -34.45 -8.32 -15.22
C SER A 419 -33.51 -7.13 -15.30
N SER A 420 -32.80 -6.82 -14.21
CA SER A 420 -31.97 -5.63 -14.11
C SER A 420 -30.58 -5.84 -14.70
N THR A 421 -30.05 -4.79 -15.31
CA THR A 421 -28.62 -4.65 -15.58
C THR A 421 -28.03 -3.81 -14.45
N PHE A 422 -26.88 -4.20 -13.93
CA PHE A 422 -26.29 -3.60 -12.73
C PHE A 422 -24.97 -2.92 -13.04
N LYS A 423 -24.89 -1.64 -12.75
CA LYS A 423 -23.63 -0.92 -12.68
C LYS A 423 -22.94 -1.21 -11.34
N CYS A 424 -21.69 -1.69 -11.41
CA CYS A 424 -20.89 -2.06 -10.25
C CYS A 424 -20.06 -0.87 -9.76
N SER A 425 -20.07 -0.62 -8.45
CA SER A 425 -19.30 0.46 -7.84
C SER A 425 -18.74 0.06 -6.47
N SER A 426 -17.63 0.68 -6.08
CA SER A 426 -17.03 0.55 -4.74
C SER A 426 -16.37 1.87 -4.34
N ASN A 427 -16.20 2.08 -3.03
CA ASN A 427 -15.43 3.20 -2.49
C ASN A 427 -13.91 2.91 -2.46
N SER A 428 -13.49 1.71 -2.83
CA SER A 428 -12.08 1.34 -2.94
C SER A 428 -11.86 0.46 -4.17
N LEU A 429 -11.07 0.94 -5.13
CA LEU A 429 -10.71 0.16 -6.32
C LEU A 429 -9.63 -0.89 -6.06
N ILE A 430 -8.75 -0.70 -5.06
CA ILE A 430 -7.75 -1.71 -4.69
C ILE A 430 -8.31 -2.77 -3.75
N ALA A 431 -9.24 -2.40 -2.88
CA ALA A 431 -9.87 -3.30 -1.91
C ALA A 431 -11.42 -3.20 -1.96
N PRO A 432 -12.06 -3.65 -3.05
CA PRO A 432 -13.51 -3.55 -3.25
C PRO A 432 -14.32 -4.55 -2.39
N VAL A 433 -14.07 -4.60 -1.08
CA VAL A 433 -14.72 -5.52 -0.13
C VAL A 433 -16.20 -5.24 0.10
N ASN A 434 -16.61 -4.00 -0.12
CA ASN A 434 -18.00 -3.56 -0.13
C ASN A 434 -18.29 -2.96 -1.51
N MET A 435 -19.39 -3.39 -2.13
CA MET A 435 -19.80 -2.95 -3.45
C MET A 435 -21.29 -2.63 -3.48
N VAL A 436 -21.67 -1.79 -4.44
CA VAL A 436 -23.06 -1.46 -4.73
C VAL A 436 -23.35 -1.79 -6.19
N LEU A 437 -24.40 -2.59 -6.38
CA LEU A 437 -24.98 -2.94 -7.68
C LEU A 437 -26.20 -2.06 -7.92
N THR A 438 -26.04 -1.00 -8.70
CA THR A 438 -27.13 -0.05 -9.02
C THR A 438 -27.84 -0.47 -10.30
N ASP A 439 -29.17 -0.46 -10.32
CA ASP A 439 -29.93 -0.75 -11.53
C ASP A 439 -29.66 0.33 -12.59
N SER A 440 -29.15 -0.07 -13.75
CA SER A 440 -28.84 0.85 -14.85
C SER A 440 -30.08 1.57 -15.40
N SER A 441 -31.29 1.03 -15.17
CA SER A 441 -32.56 1.66 -15.54
C SER A 441 -33.17 2.55 -14.44
N ASP A 442 -32.72 2.42 -13.19
CA ASP A 442 -33.17 3.22 -12.04
C ASP A 442 -32.02 3.43 -11.04
N ALA A 443 -31.37 4.58 -11.13
CA ALA A 443 -30.25 4.94 -10.25
C ALA A 443 -30.61 5.05 -8.76
N SER A 444 -31.90 5.08 -8.40
CA SER A 444 -32.35 5.08 -7.00
C SER A 444 -32.48 3.67 -6.41
N SER A 445 -32.46 2.64 -7.25
CA SER A 445 -32.58 1.24 -6.88
C SER A 445 -31.22 0.55 -6.90
N ALA A 446 -30.82 -0.01 -5.76
CA ALA A 446 -29.50 -0.62 -5.64
C ALA A 446 -29.47 -1.77 -4.62
N LEU A 447 -28.54 -2.70 -4.83
CA LEU A 447 -28.21 -3.80 -3.93
C LEU A 447 -26.79 -3.61 -3.39
N GLY A 448 -26.65 -3.41 -2.08
CA GLY A 448 -25.35 -3.39 -1.43
C GLY A 448 -24.88 -4.79 -1.08
N ILE A 449 -23.61 -5.09 -1.32
CA ILE A 449 -23.00 -6.41 -1.10
C ILE A 449 -21.62 -6.28 -0.45
N SER A 450 -21.27 -7.26 0.39
CA SER A 450 -19.97 -7.32 1.09
C SER A 450 -19.36 -8.71 1.02
N ILE A 451 -18.05 -8.80 0.77
CA ILE A 451 -17.33 -10.09 0.74
C ILE A 451 -17.36 -10.73 2.14
N GLN A 452 -17.66 -12.03 2.19
CA GLN A 452 -17.75 -12.82 3.42
C GLN A 452 -16.43 -13.44 3.83
#